data_AF-A0A1V8U697-F1
#
_entry.id   AF-A0A1V8U697-F1
#
_cell.length_a   1.000
_cell.length_b   1.000
_cell.length_c   1.000
_cell.angle_alpha   90.00
_cell.angle_beta   90.00
_cell.angle_gamma   90.00
#
_symmetry.space_group_name_H-M   'P 1'
#
loop_
_entity.id
_entity.type
_entity.pdbx_description
1 polymer ?
#
loop_
_entity_poly.entity_id
_entity_poly.type
_entity_poly.pdbx_seq_one_letter_code
_entity_poly.pdbx_strand_id
1 'polypeptide(L)'
;MPPLRPLRCLRHPLLPRFYSTPSPTPTGAPPLLLKLRSDLKSALKARDAPRLAVLRSLLAEVTNQSKTASPLQTDMQLLSLLRKRQASAETAKQEFEKAGRGDLVEKEVEQEGILGEYVGSVETVSAEEVKAMVTKEVGRMMAEGKG
;
A
#
# COMPACT_ATOMS: atom_id res chain seq x y z
N MET A 1 -13.54 -46.68 48.54
CA MET A 1 -13.01 -45.29 48.62
C MET A 1 -11.70 -45.22 47.84
N PRO A 2 -11.60 -44.39 46.79
CA PRO A 2 -10.43 -44.29 45.90
C PRO A 2 -9.43 -43.22 46.38
N PRO A 3 -8.11 -43.34 46.11
CA PRO A 3 -7.22 -42.20 46.18
C PRO A 3 -7.18 -41.43 44.85
N LEU A 4 -7.48 -40.13 44.95
CA LEU A 4 -7.47 -39.15 43.87
C LEU A 4 -6.04 -38.86 43.39
N ARG A 5 -5.80 -38.94 42.08
CA ARG A 5 -4.54 -38.49 41.45
C ARG A 5 -4.62 -36.99 41.13
N PRO A 6 -3.60 -36.18 41.43
CA PRO A 6 -3.59 -34.78 41.03
C PRO A 6 -3.31 -34.65 39.53
N LEU A 7 -4.19 -33.96 38.81
CA LEU A 7 -3.96 -33.51 37.45
C LEU A 7 -2.84 -32.46 37.46
N ARG A 8 -1.63 -32.84 37.06
CA ARG A 8 -0.57 -31.90 36.71
C ARG A 8 -0.99 -31.16 35.44
N CYS A 9 -1.42 -29.90 35.57
CA CYS A 9 -1.47 -28.97 34.46
C CYS A 9 -0.04 -28.75 33.95
N LEU A 10 0.28 -29.31 32.78
CA LEU A 10 1.50 -28.95 32.04
C LEU A 10 1.41 -27.48 31.64
N ARG A 11 2.12 -26.61 32.36
CA ARG A 11 2.47 -25.25 31.90
C ARG A 11 3.27 -25.41 30.61
N HIS A 12 2.62 -25.26 29.47
CA HIS A 12 3.31 -25.08 28.20
C HIS A 12 4.03 -23.71 28.24
N PRO A 13 5.34 -23.65 27.99
CA PRO A 13 6.02 -22.37 27.85
C PRO A 13 5.49 -21.71 26.57
N LEU A 14 4.84 -20.55 26.73
CA LEU A 14 4.52 -19.64 25.63
C LEU A 14 5.83 -19.11 25.07
N LEU A 15 6.44 -19.82 24.12
CA LEU A 15 7.58 -19.31 23.36
C LEU A 15 7.06 -18.29 22.34
N PRO A 16 7.62 -17.06 22.29
CA PRO A 16 7.27 -16.08 21.28
C PRO A 16 7.76 -16.56 19.91
N ARG A 17 6.83 -16.67 18.96
CA ARG A 17 7.10 -17.07 17.59
C ARG A 17 7.75 -15.90 16.83
N PHE A 18 9.06 -15.76 16.92
CA PHE A 18 9.81 -14.80 16.10
C PHE A 18 9.86 -15.29 14.66
N TYR A 19 8.90 -14.86 13.83
CA TYR A 19 9.02 -14.98 12.38
C TYR A 19 9.88 -13.84 11.84
N SER A 20 11.20 -13.98 11.96
CA SER A 20 12.14 -13.21 11.16
C SER A 20 12.45 -14.02 9.91
N THR A 21 11.66 -13.86 8.85
CA THR A 21 12.11 -14.30 7.52
C THR A 21 12.99 -13.20 6.93
N PRO A 22 14.25 -13.48 6.57
CA PRO A 22 15.06 -12.52 5.83
C PRO A 22 14.39 -12.31 4.47
N SER A 23 13.86 -11.11 4.22
CA SER A 23 13.37 -10.78 2.89
C SER A 23 14.59 -10.61 1.97
N PRO A 24 14.64 -11.30 0.82
CA PRO A 24 15.62 -10.97 -0.20
C PRO A 24 15.26 -9.56 -0.66
N THR A 25 16.16 -8.61 -0.44
CA THR A 25 16.06 -7.30 -1.07
C THR A 25 16.51 -7.49 -2.51
N PRO A 26 15.62 -7.36 -3.52
CA PRO A 26 16.08 -7.44 -4.90
C PRO A 26 16.98 -6.23 -5.17
N THR A 27 18.25 -6.51 -5.47
CA THR A 27 19.23 -5.56 -6.00
C THR A 27 18.78 -5.15 -7.40
N GLY A 28 17.94 -4.11 -7.46
CA GLY A 28 17.33 -3.60 -8.69
C GLY A 28 16.05 -2.81 -8.41
N ALA A 29 15.95 -2.16 -7.25
CA ALA A 29 14.74 -1.40 -6.91
C ALA A 29 14.62 -0.17 -7.82
N PRO A 30 13.44 0.10 -8.42
CA PRO A 30 13.23 1.29 -9.24
C PRO A 30 13.64 2.58 -8.51
N PRO A 31 14.28 3.55 -9.18
CA PRO A 31 14.70 4.82 -8.58
C PRO A 31 13.56 5.56 -7.87
N LEU A 32 12.31 5.43 -8.33
CA LEU A 32 11.16 5.99 -7.63
C LEU A 32 10.86 5.27 -6.30
N LEU A 33 11.02 3.95 -6.22
CA LEU A 33 10.90 3.23 -4.94
C LEU A 33 11.97 3.65 -3.93
N LEU A 34 13.18 3.96 -4.41
CA LEU A 34 14.24 4.47 -3.54
C LEU A 34 13.86 5.84 -2.96
N LYS A 35 13.28 6.74 -3.77
CA LYS A 35 12.75 8.03 -3.30
C LYS A 35 11.63 7.87 -2.27
N LEU A 36 10.65 7.00 -2.53
CA LEU A 36 9.57 6.74 -1.56
C LEU A 36 10.12 6.20 -0.22
N ARG A 37 11.15 5.36 -0.27
CA ARG A 37 11.81 4.85 0.94
C ARG A 37 12.63 5.91 1.68
N SER A 38 13.28 6.84 0.97
CA SER A 38 13.96 7.98 1.63
C SER A 38 12.94 8.90 2.28
N ASP A 39 11.84 9.17 1.60
CA ASP A 39 10.80 10.08 2.08
C ASP A 39 10.04 9.51 3.26
N LEU A 40 9.87 8.18 3.33
CA LEU A 40 9.36 7.51 4.52
C LEU A 40 10.22 7.84 5.75
N LYS A 41 11.55 7.82 5.61
CA LYS A 41 12.47 8.18 6.71
C LYS A 41 12.37 9.67 7.04
N SER A 42 12.21 10.53 6.05
CA SER A 42 12.01 11.96 6.25
C SER A 42 10.69 12.25 6.98
N ALA A 43 9.58 11.64 6.57
CA ALA A 43 8.26 11.76 7.20
C ALA A 43 8.29 11.26 8.66
N LEU A 44 9.03 10.17 8.94
CA LEU A 44 9.25 9.69 10.30
C LEU A 44 9.95 10.70 11.21
N LYS A 45 10.92 11.44 10.66
CA LYS A 45 11.65 12.51 11.37
C LYS A 45 10.78 13.76 11.54
N ALA A 46 10.05 14.14 10.50
CA ALA A 46 9.17 15.30 10.48
C ALA A 46 7.88 15.11 11.30
N ARG A 47 7.58 13.87 11.75
CA ARG A 47 6.34 13.51 12.46
C ARG A 47 5.07 13.81 11.65
N ASP A 48 5.20 13.76 10.33
CA ASP A 48 4.12 14.00 9.38
C ASP A 48 3.25 12.73 9.26
N ALA A 49 2.25 12.62 10.12
CA ALA A 49 1.35 11.48 10.21
C ALA A 49 0.59 11.16 8.90
N PRO A 50 -0.03 12.12 8.19
CA PRO A 50 -0.75 11.83 6.95
C PRO A 50 0.19 11.35 5.85
N ARG A 51 1.34 12.02 5.63
CA ARG A 51 2.33 11.59 4.64
C ARG A 51 2.89 10.20 4.91
N LEU A 52 3.15 9.91 6.19
CA LEU A 52 3.65 8.61 6.62
C LEU A 52 2.62 7.49 6.41
N ALA A 53 1.33 7.74 6.59
CA ALA A 53 0.27 6.76 6.34
C ALA A 53 0.19 6.38 4.85
N VAL A 54 0.24 7.38 3.97
CA VAL A 54 0.24 7.18 2.50
C VAL A 54 1.49 6.39 2.08
N LEU A 55 2.68 6.82 2.49
CA LEU A 55 3.94 6.19 2.10
C LEU A 55 4.03 4.73 2.56
N ARG A 56 3.54 4.42 3.77
CA ARG A 56 3.49 3.03 4.27
C ARG A 56 2.53 2.17 3.47
N SER A 57 1.37 2.70 3.14
CA SER A 57 0.35 1.99 2.36
C SER A 57 0.89 1.67 0.95
N LEU A 58 1.51 2.64 0.29
CA LEU A 58 2.16 2.45 -1.01
C LEU A 58 3.26 1.38 -0.96
N LEU A 59 4.16 1.43 0.03
CA LEU A 59 5.21 0.42 0.17
C LEU A 59 4.65 -0.98 0.48
N ALA A 60 3.55 -1.06 1.24
CA ALA A 60 2.86 -2.32 1.49
C ALA A 60 2.24 -2.88 0.20
N GLU A 61 1.60 -2.04 -0.62
CA GLU A 61 1.05 -2.45 -1.92
C GLU A 61 2.13 -2.93 -2.87
N VAL A 62 3.25 -2.22 -2.95
CA VAL A 62 4.42 -2.63 -3.75
C VAL A 62 4.93 -3.99 -3.27
N THR A 63 5.04 -4.17 -1.95
CA THR A 63 5.47 -5.43 -1.36
C THR A 63 4.47 -6.55 -1.64
N ASN A 64 3.17 -6.26 -1.61
CA ASN A 64 2.12 -7.23 -1.93
C ASN A 64 2.15 -7.61 -3.41
N GLN A 65 2.32 -6.64 -4.31
CA GLN A 65 2.46 -6.90 -5.75
C GLN A 65 3.75 -7.64 -6.09
N SER A 66 4.83 -7.45 -5.32
CA SER A 66 6.05 -8.24 -5.51
C SER A 66 5.87 -9.75 -5.23
N LYS A 67 4.81 -10.14 -4.51
CA LYS A 67 4.47 -11.53 -4.19
C LYS A 67 3.47 -12.16 -5.16
N THR A 68 2.88 -11.39 -6.07
CA THR A 68 1.95 -11.92 -7.07
C THR A 68 2.73 -12.38 -8.31
N ALA A 69 2.04 -13.03 -9.25
CA ALA A 69 2.63 -13.52 -10.50
C ALA A 69 3.16 -12.40 -11.42
N SER A 70 2.91 -11.12 -11.11
CA SER A 70 3.35 -9.96 -11.88
C SER A 70 4.01 -8.93 -10.95
N PRO A 71 5.27 -9.14 -10.57
CA PRO A 71 5.98 -8.25 -9.66
C PRO A 71 6.25 -6.88 -10.29
N LEU A 72 6.18 -5.84 -9.46
CA LEU A 72 6.59 -4.48 -9.83
C LEU A 72 8.11 -4.42 -10.00
N GLN A 73 8.56 -4.32 -11.26
CA GLN A 73 9.99 -4.25 -11.58
C GLN A 73 10.40 -2.87 -12.12
N THR A 74 9.47 -2.10 -12.67
CA THR A 74 9.78 -0.84 -13.37
C THR A 74 9.08 0.36 -12.75
N ASP A 75 9.66 1.55 -12.92
CA ASP A 75 9.08 2.83 -12.48
C ASP A 75 7.69 3.08 -13.10
N MET A 76 7.49 2.63 -14.34
CA MET A 76 6.20 2.76 -15.03
C MET A 76 5.06 2.03 -14.33
N GLN A 77 5.33 0.81 -13.84
CA GLN A 77 4.32 0.04 -13.12
C GLN A 77 4.02 0.68 -11.76
N LEU A 78 5.04 1.25 -11.10
CA LEU A 78 4.86 2.03 -9.88
C LEU A 78 4.01 3.28 -10.14
N LEU A 79 4.27 4.01 -11.23
CA LEU A 79 3.49 5.18 -11.62
C LEU A 79 2.02 4.81 -11.90
N SER A 80 1.78 3.68 -12.57
CA SER A 80 0.42 3.15 -12.78
C SER A 80 -0.29 2.88 -11.44
N LEU A 81 0.42 2.31 -10.46
CA LEU A 81 -0.11 2.11 -9.11
C LEU A 81 -0.46 3.44 -8.42
N LEU A 82 0.42 4.45 -8.50
CA LEU A 82 0.14 5.77 -7.93
C LEU A 82 -1.10 6.42 -8.58
N ARG A 83 -1.25 6.37 -9.90
CA ARG A 83 -2.43 6.92 -10.59
C ARG A 83 -3.71 6.16 -10.23
N LYS A 84 -3.62 4.82 -10.09
CA LYS A 84 -4.74 4.01 -9.59
C LYS A 84 -5.14 4.42 -8.17
N ARG A 85 -4.17 4.72 -7.31
CA ARG A 85 -4.42 5.21 -5.96
C ARG A 85 -5.06 6.60 -5.95
N GLN A 86 -4.64 7.52 -6.81
CA GLN A 86 -5.32 8.81 -6.97
C GLN A 86 -6.79 8.64 -7.40
N ALA A 87 -7.05 7.83 -8.43
CA ALA A 87 -8.42 7.57 -8.86
C ALA A 87 -9.27 6.93 -7.74
N SER A 88 -8.69 6.00 -6.98
CA SER A 88 -9.35 5.37 -5.84
C SER A 88 -9.66 6.38 -4.72
N ALA A 89 -8.75 7.32 -4.43
CA ALA A 89 -8.95 8.38 -3.44
C ALA A 89 -10.07 9.33 -3.89
N GLU A 90 -10.11 9.67 -5.18
CA GLU A 90 -11.18 10.51 -5.74
C GLU A 90 -12.56 9.84 -5.64
N THR A 91 -12.64 8.54 -5.96
CA THR A 91 -13.88 7.78 -5.79
C THR A 91 -14.28 7.68 -4.32
N ALA A 92 -13.32 7.43 -3.41
CA ALA A 92 -13.60 7.34 -1.98
C ALA A 92 -14.07 8.68 -1.41
N LYS A 93 -13.45 9.79 -1.83
CA LYS A 93 -13.88 11.15 -1.50
C LYS A 93 -15.33 11.38 -1.90
N GLN A 94 -15.71 11.08 -3.13
CA GLN A 94 -17.09 11.23 -3.61
C GLN A 94 -18.08 10.36 -2.82
N GLU A 95 -17.69 9.14 -2.44
CA GLU A 95 -18.51 8.26 -1.61
C GLU A 95 -18.69 8.80 -0.18
N PHE A 96 -17.63 9.34 0.43
CA PHE A 96 -17.68 9.95 1.76
C PHE A 96 -18.44 11.27 1.79
N GLU A 97 -18.33 12.08 0.72
CA GLU A 97 -19.15 13.29 0.53
C GLU A 97 -20.64 12.94 0.47
N LYS A 98 -21.01 11.93 -0.33
CA LYS A 98 -22.39 11.42 -0.40
C LYS A 98 -22.89 10.87 0.94
N ALA A 99 -22.00 10.26 1.72
CA ALA A 99 -22.31 9.75 3.05
C ALA A 99 -22.30 10.82 4.16
N GLY A 100 -21.99 12.09 3.85
CA GLY A 100 -21.94 13.19 4.81
C GLY A 100 -20.79 13.11 5.83
N ARG A 101 -19.74 12.33 5.56
CA ARG A 101 -18.59 12.17 6.46
C ARG A 101 -17.43 13.09 6.08
N GLY A 102 -17.60 14.39 6.36
CA GLY A 102 -16.59 15.42 6.04
C GLY A 102 -15.20 15.16 6.66
N ASP A 103 -15.15 14.50 7.82
CA ASP A 103 -13.92 14.09 8.49
C ASP A 103 -13.09 13.07 7.70
N LEU A 104 -13.72 12.30 6.81
CA LEU A 104 -13.03 11.38 5.89
C LEU A 104 -12.68 12.07 4.58
N VAL A 105 -13.52 12.99 4.11
CA VAL A 105 -13.27 13.80 2.91
C VAL A 105 -11.99 14.60 3.07
N GLU A 106 -11.80 15.29 4.21
CA GLU A 106 -10.56 16.05 4.49
C GLU A 106 -9.31 15.17 4.44
N LYS A 107 -9.41 13.93 4.96
CA LYS A 107 -8.30 12.96 4.92
C LYS A 107 -7.99 12.51 3.50
N GLU A 108 -9.02 12.21 2.69
CA GLU A 108 -8.81 11.85 1.29
C GLU A 108 -8.23 13.01 0.48
N VAL A 109 -8.63 14.26 0.76
CA VAL A 109 -8.05 15.46 0.12
C VAL A 109 -6.58 15.65 0.48
N GLU A 110 -6.20 15.46 1.75
CA GLU A 110 -4.79 15.45 2.15
C GLU A 110 -4.00 14.35 1.43
N GLN A 111 -4.57 13.15 1.33
CA GLN A 111 -3.95 12.02 0.63
C GLN A 111 -3.79 12.30 -0.88
N GLU A 112 -4.80 12.85 -1.53
CA GLU A 112 -4.76 13.28 -2.93
C GLU A 112 -3.64 14.29 -3.16
N GLY A 113 -3.50 15.28 -2.28
CA GLY A 113 -2.44 16.29 -2.35
C GLY A 113 -1.04 15.67 -2.28
N ILE A 114 -0.83 14.76 -1.32
CA ILE A 114 0.46 14.04 -1.16
C ILE A 114 0.73 13.17 -2.39
N LEU A 115 -0.25 12.39 -2.86
CA LEU A 115 -0.10 11.55 -4.05
C LEU A 115 0.17 12.39 -5.31
N GLY A 116 -0.46 13.56 -5.42
CA GLY A 116 -0.25 14.55 -6.48
C GLY A 116 1.19 15.04 -6.55
N GLU A 117 1.81 15.36 -5.43
CA GLU A 117 3.23 15.76 -5.36
C GLU A 117 4.13 14.67 -5.96
N TYR A 118 3.85 13.40 -5.66
CA TYR A 118 4.62 12.26 -6.15
C TYR A 118 4.38 11.96 -7.64
N VAL A 119 3.15 12.06 -8.13
CA VAL A 119 2.85 11.85 -9.56
C VAL A 119 3.41 13.00 -10.40
N GLY A 120 3.23 14.25 -9.98
CA GLY A 120 3.76 15.44 -10.68
C GLY A 120 5.29 15.48 -10.71
N SER A 121 5.96 15.01 -9.65
CA SER A 121 7.42 14.83 -9.63
C SER A 121 7.92 13.77 -10.61
N VAL A 122 7.04 12.92 -11.14
CA VAL A 122 7.34 11.84 -12.11
C VAL A 122 6.91 12.23 -13.53
N GLU A 123 5.97 13.17 -13.68
CA GLU A 123 5.34 13.58 -14.95
C GLU A 123 6.29 14.17 -16.00
N THR A 124 7.57 14.43 -15.66
CA THR A 124 8.62 14.58 -16.69
C THR A 124 8.81 13.32 -17.55
N VAL A 125 8.16 12.19 -17.21
CA VAL A 125 8.12 10.95 -17.98
C VAL A 125 6.65 10.52 -18.23
N SER A 126 6.15 10.85 -19.41
CA SER A 126 4.97 10.34 -20.15
C SER A 126 3.60 10.22 -19.43
N ALA A 127 2.76 11.24 -19.60
CA ALA A 127 1.34 11.23 -19.26
C ALA A 127 0.51 10.18 -20.05
N GLU A 128 0.93 9.84 -21.27
CA GLU A 128 0.14 9.03 -22.20
C GLU A 128 0.12 7.52 -21.89
N GLU A 129 1.24 6.95 -21.44
CA GLU A 129 1.35 5.48 -21.31
C GLU A 129 0.50 4.91 -20.17
N VAL A 130 0.22 5.69 -19.13
CA VAL A 130 -0.53 5.18 -17.97
C VAL A 130 -2.04 5.40 -18.06
N LYS A 131 -2.55 6.29 -18.93
CA LYS A 131 -3.98 6.27 -19.30
C LYS A 131 -4.38 4.94 -19.97
N ALA A 132 -3.45 4.35 -20.73
CA ALA A 132 -3.65 3.05 -21.38
C ALA A 132 -3.62 1.86 -20.40
N MET A 133 -2.85 1.94 -19.30
CA MET A 133 -2.83 0.87 -18.29
C MET A 133 -4.04 0.91 -17.35
N VAL A 134 -4.49 2.09 -16.95
CA VAL A 134 -5.65 2.22 -16.05
C VAL A 134 -6.92 1.71 -16.74
N THR A 135 -7.13 2.05 -18.02
CA THR A 135 -8.24 1.49 -18.80
C THR A 135 -8.16 -0.03 -18.94
N LYS A 136 -6.94 -0.57 -19.05
CA LYS A 136 -6.70 -2.02 -19.13
C LYS A 136 -6.99 -2.76 -17.81
N GLU A 137 -6.66 -2.18 -16.67
CA GLU A 137 -6.96 -2.79 -15.36
C GLU A 137 -8.42 -2.65 -14.94
N VAL A 138 -9.06 -1.51 -15.23
CA VAL A 138 -10.51 -1.33 -15.04
C VAL A 138 -11.27 -2.35 -15.89
N GLY A 139 -10.82 -2.61 -17.12
CA GLY A 139 -11.36 -3.69 -17.96
C GLY A 139 -11.20 -5.08 -17.35
N ARG A 140 -10.07 -5.37 -16.67
CA ARG A 140 -9.84 -6.66 -16.02
C ARG A 140 -10.75 -6.87 -14.79
N MET A 141 -10.92 -5.84 -13.97
CA MET A 141 -11.78 -5.91 -12.77
C MET A 141 -13.27 -6.06 -13.13
N MET A 142 -13.70 -5.47 -14.24
CA MET A 142 -15.06 -5.64 -14.77
C MET A 142 -15.30 -7.04 -15.34
N ALA A 143 -14.26 -7.73 -15.81
CA ALA A 143 -14.35 -9.10 -16.31
C ALA A 143 -14.43 -10.16 -15.18
N GLU A 144 -13.81 -9.90 -14.02
CA GLU A 144 -13.84 -10.81 -12.85
C GLU A 144 -15.15 -10.75 -12.03
N GLY A 145 -16.05 -9.79 -12.30
CA GLY A 145 -17.38 -9.68 -11.66
C GLY A 145 -18.52 -10.39 -12.40
N LYS A 146 -18.23 -11.10 -13.50
CA LYS A 146 -19.21 -11.79 -14.34
C LYS A 146 -18.85 -13.28 -14.46
N GLY A 147 -18.89 -13.98 -13.33
CA GLY A 147 -18.67 -15.43 -13.21
C GLY A 147 -19.48 -15.98 -12.07
#